data_AF-A0ABF7QDX9-F1
#
_entry.id   AF-A0ABF7QDX9-F1
#
_cell.length_a   1.000
_cell.length_b   1.000
_cell.length_c   1.000
_cell.angle_alpha   90.00
_cell.angle_beta   90.00
_cell.angle_gamma   90.00
#
_symmetry.space_group_name_H-M   'P 1'
#
loop_
_entity.id
_entity.type
_entity.pdbx_description
1 polymer ?
#
loop_
_entity_poly.entity_id
_entity_poly.type
_entity_poly.pdbx_seq_one_letter_code
_entity_poly.pdbx_strand_id
1 'polypeptide(L)'
;MDRQFPNHRITIVTRSTEQQVLLREPGSLARARGALLWSCVVLGLAASSGARADGSVAAKPAPLEQAVPPQSPTSTSEPETVGRPAEVQTTGPKVVVPSTEAGKPATAERKSDVRSAARDAKDTKNLSVPQRVLPAEVAQKIGRKIWLNEAGGRRDAITSWNAGEEFASLGIGHFIWYPVTAKPPYEEGFPGLVAFLRKGKTPLPAWLDKTPIPACPWTSRADFKRNFNSPQMRQLRQFLLDTMAEQTQFLVARAQGAMDKILANTPDSGEREHIVAQYSRVVRASEDLYPLIDYINFKGEGTNPSETAVDKETGQRQGWGLKQVLLKMNGTTTEPKAVLAEYSDAVQIVLQQRVRNLPSNRIWEAGWLRRAETYRRPIAQLEQVPERAPRKSSRYRADNTRF
;
A
#
# COMPACT_ATOMS: atom_id res chain seq x y z
N MET A 1 30.59 -18.45 72.52
CA MET A 1 29.48 -17.46 72.37
C MET A 1 28.48 -18.16 71.49
N ASP A 2 27.50 -18.79 72.10
CA ASP A 2 26.67 -19.80 71.46
C ASP A 2 25.21 -19.37 71.51
N ARG A 3 24.47 -19.62 70.43
CA ARG A 3 23.00 -19.78 70.42
C ARG A 3 22.57 -20.46 69.13
N GLN A 4 21.39 -21.07 69.16
CA GLN A 4 20.99 -22.16 68.26
C GLN A 4 19.67 -21.87 67.52
N PHE A 5 19.55 -22.43 66.29
CA PHE A 5 18.32 -22.93 65.65
C PHE A 5 17.14 -21.94 65.38
N PRO A 6 16.07 -22.34 64.63
CA PRO A 6 15.90 -23.48 63.72
C PRO A 6 15.39 -23.13 62.29
N ASN A 7 15.39 -24.11 61.39
CA ASN A 7 14.56 -24.14 60.16
C ASN A 7 13.06 -24.28 60.47
N HIS A 8 12.16 -23.78 59.60
CA HIS A 8 10.75 -24.21 59.52
C HIS A 8 10.27 -24.33 58.06
N ARG A 9 9.42 -25.35 57.79
CA ARG A 9 8.65 -25.50 56.54
C ARG A 9 7.34 -24.71 56.62
N ILE A 10 6.75 -24.37 55.47
CA ILE A 10 5.32 -24.09 55.34
C ILE A 10 4.72 -24.99 54.25
N THR A 11 3.50 -25.46 54.49
CA THR A 11 2.80 -26.49 53.70
C THR A 11 1.66 -25.90 52.88
N ILE A 12 1.40 -26.46 51.69
CA ILE A 12 0.24 -26.09 50.85
C ILE A 12 -1.06 -26.51 51.54
N VAL A 13 -2.04 -25.61 51.62
CA VAL A 13 -3.41 -25.93 52.03
C VAL A 13 -4.39 -25.43 50.97
N THR A 14 -5.03 -26.36 50.28
CA THR A 14 -6.18 -26.11 49.42
C THR A 14 -7.47 -26.05 50.25
N ARG A 15 -8.34 -25.06 50.00
CA ARG A 15 -9.78 -25.19 50.26
C ARG A 15 -10.60 -24.66 49.09
N SER A 16 -11.68 -25.37 48.81
CA SER A 16 -12.71 -25.01 47.83
C SER A 16 -14.00 -24.68 48.57
N THR A 17 -14.75 -23.73 48.05
CA THR A 17 -16.19 -23.61 48.35
C THR A 17 -16.93 -23.05 47.15
N GLU A 18 -18.01 -23.73 46.78
CA GLU A 18 -19.14 -23.14 46.06
C GLU A 18 -19.93 -22.22 47.05
N GLN A 19 -21.04 -21.53 46.75
CA GLN A 19 -22.09 -21.78 45.76
C GLN A 19 -23.03 -20.56 45.60
N GLN A 20 -23.84 -20.54 44.52
CA GLN A 20 -25.14 -19.85 44.35
C GLN A 20 -25.30 -18.32 44.57
N VAL A 21 -25.42 -17.61 43.44
CA VAL A 21 -26.63 -16.87 42.98
C VAL A 21 -27.57 -16.23 44.02
N LEU A 22 -27.83 -14.92 43.85
CA LEU A 22 -29.14 -14.31 44.15
C LEU A 22 -29.51 -13.22 43.11
N LEU A 23 -30.81 -13.00 42.87
CA LEU A 23 -31.36 -12.08 41.85
C LEU A 23 -31.73 -10.71 42.43
N ARG A 24 -31.47 -9.61 41.69
CA ARG A 24 -32.22 -8.36 41.81
C ARG A 24 -32.06 -7.42 40.59
N GLU A 25 -33.18 -6.84 40.18
CA GLU A 25 -33.34 -5.72 39.21
C GLU A 25 -34.50 -4.83 39.70
N PRO A 26 -34.78 -3.64 39.10
CA PRO A 26 -33.98 -2.85 38.13
C PRO A 26 -33.66 -1.42 38.64
N GLY A 27 -32.86 -0.64 37.90
CA GLY A 27 -32.48 0.72 38.32
C GLY A 27 -31.94 1.68 37.24
N SER A 28 -32.84 2.30 36.47
CA SER A 28 -32.73 3.64 35.83
C SER A 28 -31.40 4.17 35.26
N LEU A 29 -31.30 4.12 33.91
CA LEU A 29 -30.87 5.21 33.01
C LEU A 29 -29.58 6.02 33.29
N ALA A 30 -28.51 5.69 32.55
CA ALA A 30 -27.59 6.67 31.95
C ALA A 30 -26.91 6.06 30.70
N ARG A 31 -27.37 6.39 29.47
CA ARG A 31 -26.89 5.75 28.23
C ARG A 31 -26.19 6.73 27.30
N ALA A 32 -24.86 6.80 27.41
CA ALA A 32 -24.03 7.57 26.48
C ALA A 32 -24.13 7.01 25.05
N ARG A 33 -24.23 7.90 24.04
CA ARG A 33 -24.40 7.52 22.63
C ARG A 33 -23.07 7.16 21.96
N GLY A 34 -22.61 5.93 22.14
CA GLY A 34 -21.59 5.32 21.28
C GLY A 34 -22.22 4.82 19.96
N ALA A 35 -21.74 5.31 18.81
CA ALA A 35 -22.25 4.89 17.51
C ALA A 35 -21.60 3.59 17.04
N LEU A 36 -22.37 2.49 17.08
CA LEU A 36 -22.01 1.18 16.52
C LEU A 36 -22.95 0.89 15.34
N LEU A 37 -22.41 0.83 14.12
CA LEU A 37 -23.15 0.37 12.95
C LEU A 37 -22.98 -1.13 12.76
N TRP A 38 -24.10 -1.83 12.62
CA TRP A 38 -24.19 -3.29 12.56
C TRP A 38 -24.53 -3.79 11.16
N SER A 39 -24.19 -5.05 10.89
CA SER A 39 -24.54 -5.73 9.64
C SER A 39 -26.04 -6.02 9.58
N CYS A 40 -26.67 -5.78 8.42
CA CYS A 40 -28.07 -6.14 8.21
C CYS A 40 -28.22 -7.60 7.77
N VAL A 41 -29.10 -8.33 8.45
CA VAL A 41 -29.74 -9.56 7.95
C VAL A 41 -31.24 -9.38 8.16
N VAL A 42 -32.03 -9.57 7.10
CA VAL A 42 -33.50 -9.58 7.14
C VAL A 42 -33.98 -10.73 6.27
N LEU A 43 -34.85 -11.60 6.81
CA LEU A 43 -35.55 -12.60 6.01
C LEU A 43 -36.76 -11.96 5.31
N GLY A 44 -37.06 -12.41 4.09
CA GLY A 44 -38.27 -12.01 3.38
C GLY A 44 -39.49 -12.85 3.78
N LEU A 45 -40.67 -12.23 3.66
CA LEU A 45 -41.97 -12.88 3.54
C LEU A 45 -42.54 -12.55 2.14
N ALA A 46 -43.48 -13.38 1.65
CA ALA A 46 -43.89 -13.36 0.24
C ALA A 46 -45.42 -13.33 0.04
N ALA A 47 -45.82 -12.91 -1.17
CA ALA A 47 -47.20 -12.77 -1.67
C ALA A 47 -48.01 -11.61 -1.02
N SER A 48 -49.09 -11.08 -1.63
CA SER A 48 -49.86 -11.58 -2.79
C SER A 48 -50.54 -10.47 -3.65
N SER A 49 -50.63 -10.74 -4.96
CA SER A 49 -51.68 -10.37 -5.95
C SER A 49 -52.42 -9.01 -5.97
N GLY A 50 -52.51 -8.41 -7.18
CA GLY A 50 -53.54 -7.42 -7.60
C GLY A 50 -52.98 -6.03 -7.91
N ALA A 51 -53.45 -5.27 -8.92
CA ALA A 51 -54.44 -5.54 -9.98
C ALA A 51 -54.19 -4.64 -11.23
N ARG A 52 -55.19 -4.47 -12.11
CA ARG A 52 -55.19 -3.61 -13.33
C ARG A 52 -55.10 -2.08 -12.97
N ALA A 53 -54.94 -1.10 -13.88
CA ALA A 53 -55.22 -1.06 -15.33
C ALA A 53 -54.50 0.09 -16.10
N ASP A 54 -54.52 -0.02 -17.44
CA ASP A 54 -54.69 1.02 -18.50
C ASP A 54 -53.80 2.29 -18.60
N GLY A 55 -53.59 2.75 -19.85
CA GLY A 55 -53.05 4.09 -20.16
C GLY A 55 -52.18 4.22 -21.43
N SER A 56 -52.79 4.49 -22.59
CA SER A 56 -52.12 5.08 -23.78
C SER A 56 -51.85 6.59 -23.56
N VAL A 57 -51.11 7.38 -24.36
CA VAL A 57 -50.93 7.49 -25.83
C VAL A 57 -49.53 8.09 -26.15
N ALA A 58 -49.05 8.02 -27.40
CA ALA A 58 -47.79 8.61 -27.86
C ALA A 58 -47.92 10.03 -28.48
N ALA A 59 -46.84 10.83 -28.51
CA ALA A 59 -46.62 11.86 -29.54
C ALA A 59 -45.16 12.38 -29.61
N LYS A 60 -44.74 12.75 -30.82
CA LYS A 60 -43.65 13.67 -31.23
C LYS A 60 -44.28 14.64 -32.27
N PRO A 61 -43.77 15.86 -32.57
CA PRO A 61 -42.40 16.09 -33.07
C PRO A 61 -41.75 17.46 -32.65
N ALA A 62 -40.71 17.89 -33.37
CA ALA A 62 -40.06 19.22 -33.33
C ALA A 62 -40.59 20.12 -34.51
N PRO A 63 -39.96 21.21 -35.07
CA PRO A 63 -38.51 21.40 -35.41
C PRO A 63 -37.96 22.88 -35.38
N LEU A 64 -36.77 23.10 -36.01
CA LEU A 64 -36.17 24.39 -36.51
C LEU A 64 -35.48 25.34 -35.48
N GLU A 65 -34.41 26.12 -35.77
CA GLU A 65 -33.47 26.19 -36.94
C GLU A 65 -32.07 26.85 -36.68
N GLN A 66 -31.29 26.99 -37.77
CA GLN A 66 -29.92 27.51 -38.06
C GLN A 66 -29.59 28.94 -37.52
N ALA A 67 -28.41 29.60 -37.67
CA ALA A 67 -27.16 29.40 -38.46
C ALA A 67 -25.89 30.05 -37.78
N VAL A 68 -24.81 30.37 -38.53
CA VAL A 68 -23.46 30.78 -38.03
C VAL A 68 -22.96 32.18 -38.58
N PRO A 69 -21.66 32.60 -38.57
CA PRO A 69 -21.18 33.90 -38.01
C PRO A 69 -20.86 34.98 -39.11
N PRO A 70 -20.05 36.08 -38.89
CA PRO A 70 -18.56 35.99 -38.85
C PRO A 70 -17.74 37.16 -38.17
N GLN A 71 -16.40 37.08 -38.28
CA GLN A 71 -15.35 38.15 -38.26
C GLN A 71 -14.62 38.61 -36.97
N SER A 72 -13.44 39.22 -37.21
CA SER A 72 -12.40 39.73 -36.27
C SER A 72 -11.61 40.86 -36.95
N PRO A 73 -10.81 41.66 -36.21
CA PRO A 73 -9.64 42.32 -36.80
C PRO A 73 -8.34 42.23 -35.94
N THR A 74 -7.24 42.81 -36.43
CA THR A 74 -5.83 42.52 -36.07
C THR A 74 -4.98 43.76 -35.72
N SER A 75 -3.95 43.60 -34.85
CA SER A 75 -2.71 44.42 -34.78
C SER A 75 -1.72 43.80 -33.76
N THR A 76 -0.55 43.24 -34.09
CA THR A 76 0.76 43.82 -34.51
C THR A 76 1.53 44.63 -33.46
N SER A 77 2.60 44.05 -32.90
CA SER A 77 3.91 44.72 -32.66
C SER A 77 5.03 43.72 -32.32
N GLU A 78 6.24 44.01 -32.79
CA GLU A 78 7.57 43.44 -32.48
C GLU A 78 8.53 44.65 -32.33
N PRO A 79 9.80 44.57 -31.82
CA PRO A 79 10.88 43.73 -32.38
C PRO A 79 11.93 43.16 -31.38
N GLU A 80 12.85 42.32 -31.90
CA GLU A 80 14.31 42.17 -31.61
C GLU A 80 14.88 42.24 -30.15
N THR A 81 15.97 41.55 -29.75
CA THR A 81 17.29 41.45 -30.42
C THR A 81 18.19 40.35 -29.77
N VAL A 82 19.07 39.70 -30.55
CA VAL A 82 20.41 39.06 -30.25
C VAL A 82 20.73 38.50 -28.82
N GLY A 83 21.39 37.33 -28.64
CA GLY A 83 22.03 36.40 -29.58
C GLY A 83 22.88 35.30 -28.89
N ARG A 84 23.80 34.64 -29.62
CA ARG A 84 24.60 33.46 -29.18
C ARG A 84 26.05 33.52 -29.74
N PRO A 85 27.08 33.14 -28.95
CA PRO A 85 27.93 31.98 -29.26
C PRO A 85 28.14 31.09 -27.98
N ALA A 86 28.61 29.83 -27.95
CA ALA A 86 29.71 29.13 -28.66
C ALA A 86 31.11 29.67 -28.27
N GLU A 87 32.16 28.89 -27.98
CA GLU A 87 32.39 27.43 -27.87
C GLU A 87 33.77 27.16 -27.18
N VAL A 88 34.20 25.89 -27.11
CA VAL A 88 35.60 25.37 -27.06
C VAL A 88 36.14 24.82 -25.72
N GLN A 89 36.83 23.67 -25.83
CA GLN A 89 37.67 23.02 -24.82
C GLN A 89 39.15 23.12 -25.24
N THR A 90 40.10 23.15 -24.29
CA THR A 90 41.53 22.90 -24.58
C THR A 90 42.22 22.11 -23.45
N THR A 91 43.14 21.22 -23.81
CA THR A 91 43.87 20.29 -22.93
C THR A 91 45.36 20.61 -22.83
N GLY A 92 46.04 20.23 -21.73
CA GLY A 92 47.50 20.41 -21.57
C GLY A 92 48.09 19.80 -20.27
N PRO A 93 49.05 18.85 -20.31
CA PRO A 93 49.60 18.16 -19.12
C PRO A 93 51.14 18.25 -18.93
N LYS A 94 51.68 17.93 -17.72
CA LYS A 94 53.05 17.35 -17.49
C LYS A 94 53.41 17.03 -16.01
N VAL A 95 54.38 16.11 -15.80
CA VAL A 95 55.32 15.93 -14.64
C VAL A 95 54.72 15.57 -13.25
N VAL A 96 55.12 14.51 -12.50
CA VAL A 96 55.92 13.28 -12.71
C VAL A 96 57.46 13.47 -12.87
N VAL A 97 58.39 12.84 -12.10
CA VAL A 97 58.43 11.51 -11.44
C VAL A 97 58.71 11.57 -9.87
N PRO A 98 59.59 10.80 -9.11
CA PRO A 98 59.48 10.66 -7.63
C PRO A 98 60.79 10.95 -6.81
N SER A 99 60.88 10.46 -5.54
CA SER A 99 62.16 10.11 -4.87
C SER A 99 62.00 9.00 -3.78
N THR A 100 63.10 8.36 -3.38
CA THR A 100 63.24 7.22 -2.42
C THR A 100 63.44 7.72 -0.95
N GLU A 101 63.61 6.92 0.12
CA GLU A 101 64.19 5.56 0.32
C GLU A 101 63.63 4.83 1.58
N ALA A 102 64.35 3.84 2.15
CA ALA A 102 63.79 2.74 2.95
C ALA A 102 64.26 2.62 4.42
N GLY A 103 63.51 1.87 5.24
CA GLY A 103 63.90 1.46 6.60
C GLY A 103 62.89 0.51 7.28
N LYS A 104 63.37 -0.62 7.81
CA LYS A 104 62.66 -1.62 8.66
C LYS A 104 63.39 -1.72 10.02
N PRO A 105 62.85 -2.35 11.11
CA PRO A 105 61.95 -3.51 11.12
C PRO A 105 60.75 -3.45 12.12
N ALA A 106 60.03 -4.59 12.19
CA ALA A 106 59.09 -5.12 13.21
C ALA A 106 58.56 -4.20 14.36
N THR A 107 57.29 -4.26 14.78
CA THR A 107 56.47 -5.48 15.06
C THR A 107 54.96 -5.16 15.10
N ALA A 108 54.12 -6.20 15.22
CA ALA A 108 52.76 -6.21 15.79
C ALA A 108 51.51 -5.87 14.93
N GLU A 109 50.57 -6.83 15.00
CA GLU A 109 49.10 -6.70 15.03
C GLU A 109 48.25 -6.37 13.78
N ARG A 110 47.05 -6.97 13.76
CA ARG A 110 46.06 -6.89 12.69
C ARG A 110 45.32 -5.54 12.71
N LYS A 111 45.37 -4.78 11.61
CA LYS A 111 44.54 -3.58 11.38
C LYS A 111 43.80 -3.62 10.03
N SER A 112 43.01 -4.67 9.81
CA SER A 112 42.10 -4.79 8.66
C SER A 112 40.65 -4.38 8.99
N ASP A 113 40.11 -4.84 10.12
CA ASP A 113 38.64 -4.97 10.26
C ASP A 113 37.95 -3.69 10.76
N VAL A 114 38.67 -2.86 11.51
CA VAL A 114 38.15 -1.61 12.13
C VAL A 114 37.70 -0.59 11.08
N ARG A 115 38.31 -0.56 9.88
CA ARG A 115 37.92 0.37 8.80
C ARG A 115 36.62 -0.01 8.08
N SER A 116 36.12 -1.25 8.22
CA SER A 116 34.77 -1.61 7.77
C SER A 116 33.74 -1.12 8.78
N ALA A 117 33.87 -1.55 10.04
CA ALA A 117 32.93 -1.19 11.10
C ALA A 117 32.80 0.33 11.29
N ALA A 118 33.89 1.09 11.16
CA ALA A 118 33.86 2.56 11.22
C ALA A 118 33.23 3.26 10.00
N ARG A 119 32.93 2.53 8.91
CA ARG A 119 32.08 3.00 7.80
C ARG A 119 30.61 2.66 8.06
N ASP A 120 30.29 1.38 8.31
CA ASP A 120 28.91 0.95 8.59
C ASP A 120 28.29 1.69 9.79
N ALA A 121 29.06 1.97 10.84
CA ALA A 121 28.59 2.76 11.99
C ALA A 121 28.30 4.23 11.66
N LYS A 122 28.90 4.79 10.61
CA LYS A 122 28.77 6.22 10.24
C LYS A 122 27.56 6.50 9.33
N ASP A 123 27.11 5.49 8.59
CA ASP A 123 25.90 5.57 7.75
C ASP A 123 24.60 5.57 8.57
N THR A 124 24.65 5.27 9.87
CA THR A 124 23.50 5.35 10.80
C THR A 124 22.83 6.72 10.86
N LYS A 125 23.54 7.80 10.48
CA LYS A 125 22.98 9.16 10.36
C LYS A 125 22.35 9.49 9.00
N ASN A 126 22.47 8.62 8.00
CA ASN A 126 21.80 8.80 6.71
C ASN A 126 20.66 7.80 6.54
N LEU A 127 19.57 8.04 7.29
CA LEU A 127 18.35 7.23 7.25
C LEU A 127 17.58 7.33 5.92
N SER A 128 18.06 8.15 4.98
CA SER A 128 17.49 8.31 3.65
C SER A 128 17.58 6.99 2.89
N VAL A 129 16.43 6.38 2.63
CA VAL A 129 16.31 5.23 1.72
C VAL A 129 16.81 5.68 0.34
N PRO A 130 17.83 5.03 -0.25
CA PRO A 130 18.31 5.41 -1.57
C PRO A 130 17.15 5.42 -2.58
N GLN A 131 16.97 6.54 -3.26
CA GLN A 131 15.95 6.73 -4.30
C GLN A 131 16.29 5.84 -5.52
N ARG A 132 15.97 4.55 -5.42
CA ARG A 132 16.08 3.60 -6.53
C ARG A 132 14.93 3.83 -7.50
N VAL A 133 15.25 4.09 -8.76
CA VAL A 133 14.35 3.85 -9.89
C VAL A 133 14.60 2.42 -10.36
N LEU A 134 13.56 1.60 -10.50
CA LEU A 134 13.72 0.23 -10.98
C LEU A 134 13.96 0.19 -12.50
N PRO A 135 14.72 -0.76 -13.04
CA PRO A 135 14.73 -1.03 -14.48
C PRO A 135 13.30 -1.29 -14.99
N ALA A 136 12.97 -0.79 -16.19
CA ALA A 136 11.59 -0.83 -16.70
C ALA A 136 10.99 -2.24 -16.75
N GLU A 137 11.78 -3.26 -17.10
CA GLU A 137 11.34 -4.66 -17.06
C GLU A 137 11.03 -5.14 -15.64
N VAL A 138 11.87 -4.82 -14.65
CA VAL A 138 11.68 -5.20 -13.24
C VAL A 138 10.42 -4.51 -12.69
N ALA A 139 10.24 -3.23 -12.99
CA ALA A 139 9.03 -2.48 -12.67
C ALA A 139 7.79 -3.13 -13.32
N GLN A 140 7.85 -3.51 -14.60
CA GLN A 140 6.75 -4.18 -15.29
C GLN A 140 6.41 -5.55 -14.66
N LYS A 141 7.41 -6.35 -14.27
CA LYS A 141 7.21 -7.66 -13.62
C LYS A 141 6.58 -7.53 -12.25
N ILE A 142 7.06 -6.59 -11.42
CA ILE A 142 6.44 -6.25 -10.14
C ILE A 142 5.01 -5.75 -10.36
N GLY A 143 4.77 -4.85 -11.31
CA GLY A 143 3.45 -4.32 -11.59
C GLY A 143 2.43 -5.38 -12.02
N ARG A 144 2.83 -6.32 -12.88
CA ARG A 144 2.02 -7.51 -13.19
C ARG A 144 1.72 -8.34 -11.95
N LYS A 145 2.70 -8.54 -11.06
CA LYS A 145 2.55 -9.32 -9.83
C LYS A 145 1.62 -8.66 -8.80
N ILE A 146 1.72 -7.35 -8.59
CA ILE A 146 0.81 -6.58 -7.74
C ILE A 146 -0.61 -6.66 -8.32
N TRP A 147 -0.78 -6.45 -9.63
CA TRP A 147 -2.07 -6.55 -10.32
C TRP A 147 -2.69 -7.96 -10.29
N LEU A 148 -1.87 -9.02 -10.31
CA LEU A 148 -2.29 -10.39 -10.06
C LEU A 148 -2.74 -10.61 -8.61
N ASN A 149 -2.08 -9.95 -7.63
CA ASN A 149 -2.46 -10.02 -6.22
C ASN A 149 -3.76 -9.27 -5.91
N GLU A 150 -3.97 -8.08 -6.49
CA GLU A 150 -5.13 -7.21 -6.21
C GLU A 150 -6.36 -7.55 -7.09
N ALA A 151 -6.18 -7.59 -8.41
CA ALA A 151 -7.28 -7.68 -9.38
C ALA A 151 -7.49 -9.11 -9.95
N GLY A 152 -6.51 -9.99 -9.71
CA GLY A 152 -6.45 -11.34 -10.29
C GLY A 152 -6.07 -11.34 -11.78
N GLY A 153 -5.32 -10.34 -12.25
CA GLY A 153 -4.86 -10.25 -13.65
C GLY A 153 -5.97 -10.02 -14.68
N ARG A 154 -7.19 -9.65 -14.25
CA ARG A 154 -8.33 -9.42 -15.14
C ARG A 154 -8.33 -7.97 -15.63
N ARG A 155 -8.27 -7.78 -16.95
CA ARG A 155 -8.34 -6.45 -17.63
C ARG A 155 -9.39 -5.53 -17.02
N ASP A 156 -10.62 -6.02 -16.85
CA ASP A 156 -11.73 -5.19 -16.35
C ASP A 156 -11.65 -4.86 -14.87
N ALA A 157 -10.90 -5.63 -14.07
CA ALA A 157 -10.79 -5.44 -12.63
C ALA A 157 -9.77 -4.35 -12.23
N ILE A 158 -8.93 -3.87 -13.17
CA ILE A 158 -8.07 -2.69 -12.95
C ILE A 158 -8.87 -1.37 -12.82
N THR A 159 -10.19 -1.43 -13.07
CA THR A 159 -11.16 -0.37 -12.81
C THR A 159 -12.30 -0.96 -11.99
N SER A 160 -12.35 -0.72 -10.67
CA SER A 160 -13.34 -1.37 -9.79
C SER A 160 -13.99 -0.41 -8.79
N TRP A 161 -15.10 -0.86 -8.18
CA TRP A 161 -15.84 -0.16 -7.11
C TRP A 161 -16.64 -1.22 -6.36
N ASN A 162 -16.29 -1.52 -5.11
CA ASN A 162 -16.92 -2.61 -4.34
C ASN A 162 -18.24 -2.16 -3.70
N ALA A 163 -19.07 -3.13 -3.29
CA ALA A 163 -20.30 -2.81 -2.58
C ALA A 163 -19.98 -2.30 -1.17
N GLY A 164 -20.50 -1.13 -0.80
CA GLY A 164 -20.21 -0.46 0.48
C GLY A 164 -19.06 0.56 0.44
N GLU A 165 -18.39 0.75 -0.71
CA GLU A 165 -17.38 1.80 -0.90
C GLU A 165 -18.01 3.08 -1.50
N GLU A 166 -17.48 4.25 -1.14
CA GLU A 166 -17.83 5.56 -1.74
C GLU A 166 -16.83 6.02 -2.80
N PHE A 167 -15.94 5.12 -3.27
CA PHE A 167 -14.82 5.44 -4.15
C PHE A 167 -14.59 4.37 -5.23
N ALA A 168 -13.94 4.77 -6.32
CA ALA A 168 -13.37 3.84 -7.28
C ALA A 168 -11.97 3.38 -6.81
N SER A 169 -11.62 2.13 -7.10
CA SER A 169 -10.29 1.55 -6.91
C SER A 169 -9.67 1.25 -8.28
N LEU A 170 -8.56 1.92 -8.61
CA LEU A 170 -7.99 1.99 -9.96
C LEU A 170 -6.53 1.50 -10.04
N GLY A 171 -6.12 1.05 -11.22
CA GLY A 171 -4.71 0.73 -11.50
C GLY A 171 -4.22 -0.55 -10.83
N ILE A 172 -2.94 -0.85 -11.01
CA ILE A 172 -2.32 -2.07 -10.46
C ILE A 172 -2.37 -2.13 -8.93
N GLY A 173 -2.31 -0.96 -8.27
CA GLY A 173 -2.27 -0.82 -6.82
C GLY A 173 -3.63 -0.64 -6.14
N HIS A 174 -4.74 -0.63 -6.90
CA HIS A 174 -6.07 -0.25 -6.40
C HIS A 174 -6.09 1.15 -5.73
N PHE A 175 -5.48 2.13 -6.41
CA PHE A 175 -5.47 3.54 -6.04
C PHE A 175 -6.90 4.08 -5.89
N ILE A 176 -7.21 4.58 -4.69
CA ILE A 176 -8.50 5.17 -4.35
C ILE A 176 -8.71 6.48 -5.12
N TRP A 177 -9.92 6.68 -5.66
CA TRP A 177 -10.38 7.93 -6.27
C TRP A 177 -11.83 8.22 -5.87
N TYR A 178 -12.06 9.37 -5.23
CA TYR A 178 -13.34 9.81 -4.70
C TYR A 178 -14.09 10.72 -5.69
N PRO A 179 -15.44 10.66 -5.74
CA PRO A 179 -16.24 11.74 -6.31
C PRO A 179 -16.28 12.93 -5.35
N VAL A 180 -16.57 14.13 -5.87
CA VAL A 180 -16.65 15.41 -5.11
C VAL A 180 -17.57 15.33 -3.88
N THR A 181 -18.56 14.43 -3.89
CA THR A 181 -19.58 14.27 -2.85
C THR A 181 -19.19 13.38 -1.67
N ALA A 182 -18.08 12.64 -1.74
CA ALA A 182 -17.69 11.68 -0.71
C ALA A 182 -17.00 12.34 0.50
N LYS A 183 -17.05 11.69 1.66
CA LYS A 183 -16.32 12.10 2.87
C LYS A 183 -15.21 11.08 3.17
N PRO A 184 -13.97 11.30 2.70
CA PRO A 184 -12.96 10.25 2.63
C PRO A 184 -12.46 9.79 4.01
N PRO A 185 -12.64 8.51 4.39
CA PRO A 185 -12.00 7.93 5.57
C PRO A 185 -10.56 7.44 5.31
N TYR A 186 -10.11 7.42 4.05
CA TYR A 186 -8.81 6.91 3.61
C TYR A 186 -8.05 7.92 2.73
N GLU A 187 -6.74 7.78 2.68
CA GLU A 187 -5.85 8.58 1.83
C GLU A 187 -6.15 8.34 0.34
N GLU A 188 -6.36 9.40 -0.44
CA GLU A 188 -6.68 9.29 -1.86
C GLU A 188 -5.41 9.07 -2.71
N GLY A 189 -5.37 7.97 -3.46
CA GLY A 189 -4.15 7.54 -4.17
C GLY A 189 -4.06 7.99 -5.62
N PHE A 190 -5.20 8.06 -6.33
CA PHE A 190 -5.20 8.20 -7.80
C PHE A 190 -4.75 9.58 -8.31
N PRO A 191 -5.13 10.73 -7.71
CA PRO A 191 -4.57 12.02 -8.11
C PRO A 191 -3.06 12.10 -7.85
N GLY A 192 -2.55 11.44 -6.80
CA GLY A 192 -1.12 11.31 -6.55
C GLY A 192 -0.39 10.58 -7.69
N LEU A 193 -0.98 9.47 -8.17
CA LEU A 193 -0.48 8.77 -9.35
C LEU A 193 -0.49 9.67 -10.59
N VAL A 194 -1.61 10.33 -10.91
CA VAL A 194 -1.73 11.17 -12.11
C VAL A 194 -0.74 12.36 -12.07
N ALA A 195 -0.50 12.95 -10.89
CA ALA A 195 0.52 13.97 -10.70
C ALA A 195 1.95 13.43 -10.93
N PHE A 196 2.25 12.21 -10.44
CA PHE A 196 3.53 11.55 -10.66
C PHE A 196 3.77 11.23 -12.15
N LEU A 197 2.77 10.66 -12.83
CA LEU A 197 2.83 10.35 -14.26
C LEU A 197 3.01 11.62 -15.11
N ARG A 198 2.31 12.71 -14.79
CA ARG A 198 2.53 14.03 -15.42
C ARG A 198 3.99 14.50 -15.24
N LYS A 199 4.52 14.43 -14.02
CA LYS A 199 5.92 14.80 -13.73
C LYS A 199 6.92 13.93 -14.50
N GLY A 200 6.61 12.65 -14.70
CA GLY A 200 7.35 11.71 -15.54
C GLY A 200 7.18 11.91 -17.05
N LYS A 201 6.35 12.87 -17.49
CA LYS A 201 5.98 13.11 -18.90
C LYS A 201 5.26 11.93 -19.58
N THR A 202 4.67 11.02 -18.81
CA THR A 202 3.81 9.95 -19.34
C THR A 202 2.58 10.56 -20.00
N PRO A 203 2.22 10.19 -21.25
CA PRO A 203 1.04 10.73 -21.92
C PRO A 203 -0.25 10.44 -21.14
N LEU A 204 -0.94 11.50 -20.72
CA LEU A 204 -2.20 11.42 -19.98
C LEU A 204 -3.40 11.56 -20.92
N PRO A 205 -4.54 10.87 -20.66
CA PRO A 205 -5.81 11.18 -21.29
C PRO A 205 -6.18 12.65 -21.10
N ALA A 206 -6.52 13.37 -22.17
CA ALA A 206 -6.70 14.83 -22.14
C ALA A 206 -7.79 15.35 -21.18
N TRP A 207 -8.69 14.49 -20.69
CA TRP A 207 -9.69 14.81 -19.67
C TRP A 207 -9.18 14.61 -18.23
N LEU A 208 -8.19 13.72 -18.01
CA LEU A 208 -7.44 13.63 -16.76
C LEU A 208 -6.36 14.72 -16.66
N ASP A 209 -5.81 15.14 -17.81
CA ASP A 209 -4.75 16.14 -17.83
C ASP A 209 -5.29 17.57 -17.63
N LYS A 210 -5.62 17.86 -16.37
CA LYS A 210 -6.10 19.15 -15.87
C LYS A 210 -5.39 19.51 -14.56
N THR A 211 -5.44 20.80 -14.22
CA THR A 211 -4.94 21.37 -12.97
C THR A 211 -6.07 22.20 -12.34
N PRO A 212 -6.60 21.83 -11.15
CA PRO A 212 -6.35 20.59 -10.42
C PRO A 212 -6.73 19.33 -11.23
N ILE A 213 -6.23 18.18 -10.80
CA ILE A 213 -6.65 16.88 -11.34
C ILE A 213 -8.13 16.68 -10.98
N PRO A 214 -8.99 16.21 -11.91
CA PRO A 214 -10.41 16.04 -11.62
C PRO A 214 -10.66 14.98 -10.56
N ALA A 215 -11.73 15.17 -9.78
CA ALA A 215 -12.32 14.12 -8.96
C ALA A 215 -12.90 13.00 -9.84
N CYS A 216 -13.26 11.86 -9.24
CA CYS A 216 -13.87 10.74 -9.94
C CYS A 216 -15.16 11.21 -10.65
N PRO A 217 -15.28 11.06 -11.99
CA PRO A 217 -16.43 11.56 -12.75
C PRO A 217 -17.69 10.74 -12.50
N TRP A 218 -17.56 9.55 -11.92
CA TRP A 218 -18.67 8.69 -11.56
C TRP A 218 -19.07 8.92 -10.11
N THR A 219 -20.23 9.52 -9.89
CA THR A 219 -20.68 9.97 -8.56
C THR A 219 -21.14 8.84 -7.64
N SER A 220 -21.29 7.62 -8.17
CA SER A 220 -21.69 6.44 -7.41
C SER A 220 -21.30 5.15 -8.12
N ARG A 221 -21.27 4.04 -7.37
CA ARG A 221 -21.11 2.69 -7.92
C ARG A 221 -22.13 2.33 -9.00
N ALA A 222 -23.37 2.82 -8.88
CA ALA A 222 -24.41 2.59 -9.88
C ALA A 222 -24.06 3.30 -11.20
N ASP A 223 -23.58 4.54 -11.11
CA ASP A 223 -23.16 5.31 -12.28
C ASP A 223 -21.87 4.75 -12.94
N PHE A 224 -20.89 4.37 -12.12
CA PHE A 224 -19.67 3.67 -12.55
C PHE A 224 -20.01 2.38 -13.31
N LYS A 225 -21.01 1.62 -12.84
CA LYS A 225 -21.52 0.42 -13.52
C LYS A 225 -22.20 0.72 -14.85
N ARG A 226 -23.08 1.73 -14.94
CA ARG A 226 -23.69 2.16 -16.21
C ARG A 226 -22.63 2.53 -17.24
N ASN A 227 -21.60 3.25 -16.78
CA ASN A 227 -20.50 3.73 -17.61
C ASN A 227 -19.37 2.71 -17.81
N PHE A 228 -19.48 1.47 -17.34
CA PHE A 228 -18.36 0.53 -17.27
C PHE A 228 -17.71 0.18 -18.63
N ASN A 229 -18.48 0.33 -19.71
CA ASN A 229 -18.07 0.11 -21.10
C ASN A 229 -18.04 1.41 -21.95
N SER A 230 -18.20 2.58 -21.32
CA SER A 230 -18.15 3.87 -22.02
C SER A 230 -16.78 4.11 -22.68
N PRO A 231 -16.69 4.98 -23.70
CA PRO A 231 -15.39 5.32 -24.31
C PRO A 231 -14.38 5.84 -23.28
N GLN A 232 -14.82 6.68 -22.34
CA GLN A 232 -14.00 7.24 -21.26
C GLN A 232 -13.49 6.17 -20.30
N MET A 233 -14.35 5.23 -19.88
CA MET A 233 -13.94 4.13 -19.00
C MET A 233 -12.98 3.16 -19.72
N ARG A 234 -13.23 2.86 -21.01
CA ARG A 234 -12.31 2.04 -21.82
C ARG A 234 -10.96 2.72 -22.04
N GLN A 235 -10.93 4.04 -22.22
CA GLN A 235 -9.69 4.82 -22.31
C GLN A 235 -8.92 4.81 -20.98
N LEU A 236 -9.60 5.01 -19.84
CA LEU A 236 -9.00 4.90 -18.51
C LEU A 236 -8.40 3.50 -18.29
N ARG A 237 -9.17 2.45 -18.59
CA ARG A 237 -8.72 1.05 -18.47
C ARG A 237 -7.52 0.74 -19.36
N GLN A 238 -7.46 1.29 -20.57
CA GLN A 238 -6.33 1.13 -21.48
C GLN A 238 -5.07 1.83 -20.92
N PHE A 239 -5.18 3.12 -20.58
CA PHE A 239 -4.12 3.90 -19.95
C PHE A 239 -3.53 3.23 -18.68
N LEU A 240 -4.39 2.65 -17.83
CA LEU A 240 -3.96 1.93 -16.62
C LEU A 240 -3.25 0.59 -16.91
N LEU A 241 -3.41 0.01 -18.10
CA LEU A 241 -2.72 -1.23 -18.50
C LEU A 241 -1.41 -0.92 -19.25
N ASP A 242 -1.36 0.18 -19.97
CA ASP A 242 -0.17 0.62 -20.71
C ASP A 242 0.89 1.23 -19.78
N THR A 243 0.48 1.81 -18.63
CA THR A 243 1.35 2.50 -17.68
C THR A 243 1.72 1.68 -16.43
N MET A 244 1.77 0.34 -16.54
CA MET A 244 2.05 -0.54 -15.39
C MET A 244 3.45 -0.32 -14.79
N ALA A 245 4.47 -0.07 -15.61
CA ALA A 245 5.82 0.16 -15.14
C ALA A 245 5.90 1.48 -14.34
N GLU A 246 5.31 2.55 -14.84
CA GLU A 246 5.29 3.87 -14.23
C GLU A 246 4.42 3.93 -12.98
N GLN A 247 3.27 3.24 -12.96
CA GLN A 247 2.51 2.98 -11.73
C GLN A 247 3.35 2.24 -10.69
N THR A 248 4.24 1.32 -11.12
CA THR A 248 5.15 0.64 -10.20
C THR A 248 6.23 1.59 -9.68
N GLN A 249 6.78 2.50 -10.51
CA GLN A 249 7.70 3.54 -10.03
C GLN A 249 7.02 4.48 -9.01
N PHE A 250 5.71 4.78 -9.17
CA PHE A 250 4.95 5.52 -8.17
C PHE A 250 4.86 4.76 -6.83
N LEU A 251 4.62 3.44 -6.87
CA LEU A 251 4.64 2.60 -5.67
C LEU A 251 6.03 2.47 -5.05
N VAL A 252 7.09 2.45 -5.85
CA VAL A 252 8.50 2.51 -5.39
C VAL A 252 8.77 3.83 -4.64
N ALA A 253 8.34 4.96 -5.21
CA ALA A 253 8.49 6.27 -4.58
C ALA A 253 7.71 6.37 -3.25
N ARG A 254 6.47 5.84 -3.20
CA ARG A 254 5.71 5.68 -1.95
C ARG A 254 6.45 4.79 -0.94
N ALA A 255 7.01 3.66 -1.38
CA ALA A 255 7.71 2.71 -0.52
C ALA A 255 9.02 3.25 0.08
N GLN A 256 9.67 4.20 -0.59
CA GLN A 256 10.85 4.90 -0.10
C GLN A 256 10.46 6.01 0.90
N GLY A 257 9.44 6.82 0.60
CA GLY A 257 8.92 7.84 1.53
C GLY A 257 8.20 7.28 2.77
N ALA A 258 7.84 5.99 2.77
CA ALA A 258 7.19 5.32 3.89
C ALA A 258 8.03 5.31 5.18
N MET A 259 9.38 5.30 5.08
CA MET A 259 10.24 5.28 6.26
C MET A 259 10.09 6.57 7.09
N ASP A 260 10.09 7.74 6.45
CA ASP A 260 9.91 9.02 7.13
C ASP A 260 8.55 9.09 7.86
N LYS A 261 7.49 8.58 7.21
CA LYS A 261 6.13 8.45 7.79
C LYS A 261 6.13 7.53 9.02
N ILE A 262 6.80 6.37 8.94
CA ILE A 262 6.93 5.40 10.05
C ILE A 262 7.71 5.99 11.22
N LEU A 263 8.84 6.64 10.96
CA LEU A 263 9.67 7.25 12.00
C LEU A 263 8.99 8.46 12.63
N ALA A 264 8.29 9.31 11.87
CA ALA A 264 7.48 10.39 12.44
C ALA A 264 6.38 9.87 13.40
N ASN A 265 5.91 8.64 13.20
CA ASN A 265 4.90 7.98 14.05
C ASN A 265 5.52 6.91 15.00
N THR A 266 6.80 7.06 15.33
CA THR A 266 7.52 6.19 16.27
C THR A 266 8.32 7.05 17.27
N PRO A 267 7.79 7.31 18.47
CA PRO A 267 8.46 8.18 19.45
C PRO A 267 9.57 7.48 20.23
N ASP A 268 9.43 6.17 20.50
CA ASP A 268 10.43 5.40 21.24
C ASP A 268 11.73 5.21 20.43
N SER A 269 12.89 5.50 21.03
CA SER A 269 14.18 5.43 20.33
C SER A 269 14.61 4.00 20.00
N GLY A 270 14.30 3.02 20.85
CA GLY A 270 14.58 1.60 20.60
C GLY A 270 13.78 1.06 19.43
N GLU A 271 12.47 1.34 19.37
CA GLU A 271 11.64 1.02 18.20
C GLU A 271 12.19 1.66 16.92
N ARG A 272 12.62 2.92 16.96
CA ARG A 272 13.18 3.62 15.78
C ARG A 272 14.45 2.95 15.26
N GLU A 273 15.44 2.75 16.14
CA GLU A 273 16.73 2.14 15.78
C GLU A 273 16.54 0.71 15.24
N HIS A 274 15.65 -0.05 15.87
CA HIS A 274 15.27 -1.39 15.41
C HIS A 274 14.59 -1.36 14.03
N ILE A 275 13.57 -0.50 13.84
CA ILE A 275 12.87 -0.33 12.54
C ILE A 275 13.85 0.04 11.42
N VAL A 276 14.79 0.96 11.68
CA VAL A 276 15.85 1.35 10.75
C VAL A 276 16.74 0.17 10.40
N ALA A 277 17.21 -0.59 11.40
CA ALA A 277 18.07 -1.74 11.18
C ALA A 277 17.37 -2.84 10.37
N GLN A 278 16.13 -3.19 10.72
CA GLN A 278 15.38 -4.24 10.03
C GLN A 278 14.99 -3.83 8.60
N TYR A 279 14.57 -2.59 8.37
CA TYR A 279 14.31 -2.10 7.01
C TYR A 279 15.58 -2.07 6.16
N SER A 280 16.72 -1.65 6.75
CA SER A 280 18.02 -1.67 6.08
C SER A 280 18.45 -3.09 5.68
N ARG A 281 18.18 -4.11 6.51
CA ARG A 281 18.38 -5.52 6.14
C ARG A 281 17.53 -5.88 4.92
N VAL A 282 16.23 -5.57 4.92
CA VAL A 282 15.32 -5.91 3.79
C VAL A 282 15.71 -5.17 2.51
N VAL A 283 16.08 -3.89 2.57
CA VAL A 283 16.54 -3.10 1.40
C VAL A 283 17.89 -3.59 0.85
N ARG A 284 18.78 -4.12 1.70
CA ARG A 284 20.03 -4.76 1.26
C ARG A 284 19.79 -6.18 0.69
N ALA A 285 18.78 -6.91 1.18
CA ALA A 285 18.43 -8.27 0.74
C ALA A 285 17.54 -8.32 -0.52
N SER A 286 16.73 -7.29 -0.78
CA SER A 286 15.87 -7.16 -1.95
C SER A 286 16.43 -6.08 -2.88
N GLU A 287 17.06 -6.51 -3.97
CA GLU A 287 17.56 -5.63 -5.04
C GLU A 287 16.39 -4.87 -5.72
N ASP A 288 15.29 -5.59 -5.93
CA ASP A 288 14.07 -5.16 -6.64
C ASP A 288 13.02 -4.45 -5.76
N LEU A 289 13.22 -4.42 -4.44
CA LEU A 289 12.30 -3.91 -3.41
C LEU A 289 10.90 -4.57 -3.40
N TYR A 290 10.66 -5.67 -4.12
CA TYR A 290 9.31 -6.25 -4.32
C TYR A 290 8.51 -6.46 -3.01
N PRO A 291 9.06 -7.07 -1.94
CA PRO A 291 8.34 -7.29 -0.69
C PRO A 291 7.83 -6.00 -0.03
N LEU A 292 8.63 -4.93 -0.09
CA LEU A 292 8.29 -3.64 0.52
C LEU A 292 7.22 -2.91 -0.31
N ILE A 293 7.37 -2.91 -1.64
CA ILE A 293 6.41 -2.30 -2.56
C ILE A 293 5.03 -2.97 -2.43
N ASP A 294 4.99 -4.31 -2.52
CA ASP A 294 3.74 -5.08 -2.49
C ASP A 294 3.08 -5.04 -1.10
N TYR A 295 3.85 -5.09 0.00
CA TYR A 295 3.29 -5.02 1.34
C TYR A 295 2.76 -3.63 1.73
N ILE A 296 3.45 -2.55 1.36
CA ILE A 296 2.96 -1.19 1.62
C ILE A 296 1.68 -0.93 0.82
N ASN A 297 1.60 -1.35 -0.45
CA ASN A 297 0.36 -1.26 -1.23
C ASN A 297 -0.79 -2.05 -0.57
N PHE A 298 -0.48 -3.23 -0.04
CA PHE A 298 -1.45 -4.17 0.49
C PHE A 298 -1.96 -3.87 1.92
N LYS A 299 -1.12 -3.26 2.77
CA LYS A 299 -1.38 -3.12 4.22
C LYS A 299 -0.97 -1.75 4.82
N GLY A 300 -0.49 -0.82 4.00
CA GLY A 300 -0.07 0.51 4.43
C GLY A 300 1.22 0.53 5.24
N GLU A 301 1.66 1.73 5.62
CA GLU A 301 2.90 1.91 6.37
C GLU A 301 2.78 1.48 7.84
N GLY A 302 1.55 1.35 8.36
CA GLY A 302 1.27 0.92 9.74
C GLY A 302 1.19 2.07 10.75
N THR A 303 1.01 3.30 10.27
CA THR A 303 1.00 4.54 11.07
C THR A 303 -0.40 5.10 11.32
N ASN A 304 -1.41 4.67 10.56
CA ASN A 304 -2.78 5.19 10.68
C ASN A 304 -3.45 4.67 11.97
N PRO A 305 -3.86 5.56 12.92
CA PRO A 305 -4.50 5.13 14.17
C PRO A 305 -5.81 4.38 13.96
N SER A 306 -6.52 4.59 12.84
CA SER A 306 -7.75 3.90 12.48
C SER A 306 -7.51 2.48 11.92
N GLU A 307 -6.27 2.16 11.54
CA GLU A 307 -5.84 0.84 11.08
C GLU A 307 -5.20 0.01 12.20
N THR A 308 -5.88 0.01 13.34
CA THR A 308 -5.50 -0.78 14.51
C THR A 308 -6.71 -1.55 15.05
N ALA A 309 -6.46 -2.65 15.76
CA ALA A 309 -7.47 -3.37 16.52
C ALA A 309 -6.98 -3.56 17.97
N VAL A 310 -7.91 -3.68 18.92
CA VAL A 310 -7.55 -4.09 20.28
C VAL A 310 -6.98 -5.51 20.22
N ASP A 311 -5.79 -5.66 20.79
CA ASP A 311 -5.07 -6.90 20.85
C ASP A 311 -5.57 -7.77 21.99
N LYS A 312 -5.89 -9.03 21.68
CA LYS A 312 -6.54 -9.93 22.63
C LYS A 312 -5.59 -10.52 23.69
N GLU A 313 -4.29 -10.39 23.49
CA GLU A 313 -3.27 -10.92 24.40
C GLU A 313 -2.72 -9.80 25.30
N THR A 314 -2.61 -8.57 24.78
CA THR A 314 -2.01 -7.42 25.51
C THR A 314 -2.98 -6.29 25.88
N GLY A 315 -4.20 -6.27 25.32
CA GLY A 315 -5.17 -5.19 25.49
C GLY A 315 -4.83 -3.87 24.77
N GLN A 316 -3.65 -3.76 24.17
CA GLN A 316 -3.19 -2.56 23.46
C GLN A 316 -3.74 -2.48 22.03
N ARG A 317 -3.67 -1.32 21.38
CA ARG A 317 -4.06 -1.19 19.97
C ARG A 317 -2.91 -1.61 19.04
N GLN A 318 -3.09 -2.74 18.36
CA GLN A 318 -2.11 -3.31 17.44
C GLN A 318 -2.46 -3.00 15.98
N GLY A 319 -1.49 -2.47 15.24
CA GLY A 319 -1.56 -2.24 13.79
C GLY A 319 -1.10 -3.46 12.98
N TRP A 320 -1.10 -3.33 11.64
CA TRP A 320 -0.77 -4.41 10.70
C TRP A 320 0.05 -3.98 9.48
N GLY A 321 0.51 -2.73 9.40
CA GLY A 321 1.31 -2.25 8.27
C GLY A 321 2.80 -2.53 8.45
N LEU A 322 3.62 -1.93 7.60
CA LEU A 322 5.06 -2.21 7.56
C LEU A 322 5.77 -2.00 8.92
N LYS A 323 5.42 -0.95 9.68
CA LYS A 323 5.97 -0.72 11.04
C LYS A 323 5.91 -1.99 11.90
N GLN A 324 4.75 -2.64 11.95
CA GLN A 324 4.54 -3.79 12.83
C GLN A 324 5.24 -5.07 12.34
N VAL A 325 5.52 -5.17 11.04
CA VAL A 325 6.35 -6.25 10.46
C VAL A 325 7.81 -6.07 10.84
N LEU A 326 8.35 -4.85 10.69
CA LEU A 326 9.74 -4.55 11.03
C LEU A 326 10.01 -4.77 12.52
N LEU A 327 9.10 -4.34 13.41
CA LEU A 327 9.15 -4.62 14.85
C LEU A 327 9.00 -6.10 15.23
N LYS A 328 8.64 -6.98 14.28
CA LYS A 328 8.50 -8.42 14.53
C LYS A 328 9.72 -9.22 14.04
N MET A 329 10.53 -8.65 13.16
CA MET A 329 11.86 -9.17 12.81
C MET A 329 12.81 -9.01 14.01
N ASN A 330 13.74 -9.93 14.20
CA ASN A 330 14.68 -9.95 15.34
C ASN A 330 16.08 -10.46 14.97
N GLY A 331 16.27 -10.94 13.74
CA GLY A 331 17.53 -11.46 13.24
C GLY A 331 18.58 -10.38 12.97
N THR A 332 19.82 -10.83 12.89
CA THR A 332 21.01 -10.02 12.61
C THR A 332 21.75 -10.45 11.34
N THR A 333 21.38 -11.59 10.74
CA THR A 333 21.99 -12.10 9.50
C THR A 333 21.77 -11.13 8.33
N THR A 334 22.78 -11.02 7.47
CA THR A 334 22.78 -10.25 6.22
C THR A 334 22.59 -11.14 4.97
N GLU A 335 22.49 -12.46 5.12
CA GLU A 335 22.27 -13.37 3.99
C GLU A 335 20.87 -13.12 3.38
N PRO A 336 20.76 -12.77 2.08
CA PRO A 336 19.51 -12.28 1.51
C PRO A 336 18.32 -13.24 1.65
N LYS A 337 18.50 -14.55 1.45
CA LYS A 337 17.39 -15.51 1.50
C LYS A 337 16.86 -15.64 2.93
N ALA A 338 17.73 -15.68 3.93
CA ALA A 338 17.36 -15.70 5.34
C ALA A 338 16.63 -14.42 5.77
N VAL A 339 17.10 -13.23 5.33
CA VAL A 339 16.41 -11.95 5.58
C VAL A 339 15.01 -11.93 4.95
N LEU A 340 14.88 -12.38 3.69
CA LEU A 340 13.58 -12.42 3.00
C LEU A 340 12.63 -13.49 3.54
N ALA A 341 13.17 -14.61 4.04
CA ALA A 341 12.41 -15.60 4.78
C ALA A 341 11.86 -15.00 6.08
N GLU A 342 12.73 -14.39 6.90
CA GLU A 342 12.35 -13.73 8.15
C GLU A 342 11.31 -12.62 7.95
N TYR A 343 11.45 -11.80 6.91
CA TYR A 343 10.46 -10.78 6.54
C TYR A 343 9.10 -11.40 6.19
N SER A 344 9.09 -12.48 5.40
CA SER A 344 7.87 -13.22 5.07
C SER A 344 7.20 -13.80 6.32
N ASP A 345 7.95 -14.40 7.24
CA ASP A 345 7.42 -14.94 8.49
C ASP A 345 6.89 -13.84 9.42
N ALA A 346 7.59 -12.71 9.54
CA ALA A 346 7.13 -11.53 10.27
C ALA A 346 5.81 -10.99 9.70
N VAL A 347 5.67 -10.90 8.36
CA VAL A 347 4.40 -10.56 7.70
C VAL A 347 3.31 -11.58 8.06
N GLN A 348 3.60 -12.88 7.97
CA GLN A 348 2.61 -13.92 8.25
C GLN A 348 2.10 -13.86 9.69
N ILE A 349 3.00 -13.64 10.68
CA ILE A 349 2.63 -13.48 12.09
C ILE A 349 1.77 -12.22 12.31
N VAL A 350 2.14 -11.07 11.72
CA VAL A 350 1.37 -9.82 11.85
C VAL A 350 -0.03 -9.96 11.26
N LEU A 351 -0.16 -10.64 10.11
CA LEU A 351 -1.45 -10.89 9.48
C LEU A 351 -2.29 -11.90 10.28
N GLN A 352 -1.69 -12.95 10.85
CA GLN A 352 -2.37 -13.85 11.78
C GLN A 352 -2.86 -13.12 13.04
N GLN A 353 -2.06 -12.19 13.60
CA GLN A 353 -2.49 -11.35 14.73
C GLN A 353 -3.70 -10.49 14.37
N ARG A 354 -3.69 -9.85 13.19
CA ARG A 354 -4.85 -9.11 12.68
C ARG A 354 -6.11 -9.98 12.62
N VAL A 355 -6.00 -11.26 12.24
CA VAL A 355 -7.16 -12.18 12.18
C VAL A 355 -7.54 -12.74 13.56
N ARG A 356 -6.60 -12.89 14.52
CA ARG A 356 -6.93 -13.15 15.93
C ARG A 356 -7.77 -12.01 16.51
N ASN A 357 -7.32 -10.77 16.31
CA ASN A 357 -7.94 -9.56 16.84
C ASN A 357 -9.27 -9.23 16.13
N LEU A 358 -9.34 -9.43 14.80
CA LEU A 358 -10.53 -9.22 13.96
C LEU A 358 -10.94 -10.53 13.22
N PRO A 359 -11.69 -11.44 13.87
CA PRO A 359 -12.02 -12.77 13.33
C PRO A 359 -12.78 -12.77 11.98
N SER A 360 -13.50 -11.71 11.65
CA SER A 360 -14.16 -11.54 10.35
C SER A 360 -13.19 -11.58 9.16
N ASN A 361 -11.91 -11.25 9.37
CA ASN A 361 -10.87 -11.33 8.34
C ASN A 361 -10.46 -12.77 7.99
N ARG A 362 -10.95 -13.81 8.68
CA ARG A 362 -10.55 -15.22 8.49
C ARG A 362 -10.74 -15.72 7.06
N ILE A 363 -11.75 -15.20 6.35
CA ILE A 363 -12.01 -15.50 4.93
C ILE A 363 -10.86 -15.11 3.99
N TRP A 364 -10.02 -14.14 4.39
CA TRP A 364 -8.92 -13.63 3.58
C TRP A 364 -7.56 -14.24 3.91
N GLU A 365 -7.40 -14.78 5.12
CA GLU A 365 -6.12 -15.23 5.69
C GLU A 365 -5.32 -16.14 4.75
N ALA A 366 -5.94 -17.19 4.20
CA ALA A 366 -5.26 -18.09 3.27
C ALA A 366 -4.78 -17.37 1.99
N GLY A 367 -5.48 -16.31 1.54
CA GLY A 367 -5.02 -15.45 0.45
C GLY A 367 -3.80 -14.61 0.86
N TRP A 368 -3.88 -14.00 2.05
CA TRP A 368 -2.86 -13.14 2.64
C TRP A 368 -1.54 -13.88 2.89
N LEU A 369 -1.58 -15.08 3.49
CA LEU A 369 -0.39 -15.89 3.74
C LEU A 369 0.30 -16.33 2.42
N ARG A 370 -0.48 -16.69 1.38
CA ARG A 370 0.08 -17.00 0.04
C ARG A 370 0.69 -15.78 -0.67
N ARG A 371 0.27 -14.56 -0.36
CA ARG A 371 0.92 -13.33 -0.84
C ARG A 371 2.25 -13.13 -0.11
N ALA A 372 2.22 -13.20 1.22
CA ALA A 372 3.40 -13.09 2.07
C ALA A 372 4.50 -14.11 1.74
N GLU A 373 4.15 -15.37 1.45
CA GLU A 373 5.09 -16.42 1.06
C GLU A 373 5.90 -16.07 -0.22
N THR A 374 5.35 -15.24 -1.12
CA THR A 374 6.09 -14.78 -2.31
C THR A 374 7.22 -13.81 -1.99
N TYR A 375 7.25 -13.24 -0.77
CA TYR A 375 8.28 -12.28 -0.35
C TYR A 375 9.63 -12.93 -0.03
N ARG A 376 9.70 -14.26 0.09
CA ARG A 376 10.96 -14.99 0.34
C ARG A 376 11.95 -14.93 -0.83
N ARG A 377 11.56 -14.36 -1.98
CA ARG A 377 12.31 -14.44 -3.25
C ARG A 377 12.20 -13.14 -4.06
N PRO A 378 13.25 -12.75 -4.80
CA PRO A 378 13.16 -11.71 -5.83
C PRO A 378 12.13 -12.03 -6.92
N ILE A 379 11.56 -10.99 -7.53
CA ILE A 379 10.50 -11.09 -8.55
C ILE A 379 10.89 -11.99 -9.73
N ALA A 380 12.16 -11.95 -10.15
CA ALA A 380 12.69 -12.75 -11.25
C ALA A 380 12.66 -14.28 -10.98
N GLN A 381 12.57 -14.71 -9.72
CA GLN A 381 12.45 -16.12 -9.34
C GLN A 381 10.99 -16.59 -9.20
N LEU A 382 10.02 -15.66 -9.22
CA LEU A 382 8.60 -15.99 -9.11
C LEU A 382 7.99 -16.39 -10.46
N GLU A 383 8.52 -15.87 -11.57
CA GLU A 383 8.09 -16.24 -12.94
C GLU A 383 8.50 -17.66 -13.35
N GLN A 384 9.49 -18.25 -12.67
CA GLN A 384 9.98 -19.62 -12.94
C GLN A 384 9.07 -20.71 -12.35
N VAL A 385 8.02 -20.33 -11.61
CA VAL A 385 7.01 -21.26 -11.11
C VAL A 385 5.84 -21.28 -12.11
N PRO A 386 5.50 -22.43 -12.73
CA PRO A 386 4.47 -22.50 -13.78
C PRO A 386 3.15 -21.86 -13.37
N GLU A 387 2.55 -21.09 -14.30
CA GLU A 387 1.33 -20.33 -14.06
C GLU A 387 0.18 -21.28 -13.66
N ARG A 388 -0.16 -21.26 -12.36
CA ARG A 388 -1.10 -22.23 -11.80
C ARG A 388 -2.52 -21.83 -12.22
N ALA A 389 -3.16 -22.73 -12.96
CA ALA A 389 -4.42 -22.51 -13.69
C ALA A 389 -5.44 -21.62 -12.96
N PRO A 390 -6.10 -20.69 -13.68
CA PRO A 390 -6.96 -19.68 -13.07
C PRO A 390 -8.06 -20.33 -12.23
N ARG A 391 -8.29 -19.77 -11.04
CA ARG A 391 -9.32 -20.27 -10.11
C ARG A 391 -10.67 -20.31 -10.81
N LYS A 392 -11.28 -21.50 -10.90
CA LYS A 392 -12.74 -21.61 -11.05
C LYS A 392 -13.38 -20.84 -9.90
N SER A 393 -13.98 -19.68 -10.22
CA SER A 393 -14.46 -18.73 -9.21
C SER A 393 -15.58 -19.35 -8.40
N SER A 394 -15.43 -19.40 -7.07
CA SER A 394 -16.50 -19.84 -6.18
C SER A 394 -17.64 -18.82 -6.21
N ARG A 395 -18.65 -19.10 -7.05
CA ARG A 395 -19.96 -18.45 -7.10
C ARG A 395 -19.94 -16.92 -6.99
N TYR A 396 -19.41 -16.26 -8.02
CA TYR A 396 -19.93 -14.92 -8.33
C TYR A 396 -21.38 -15.10 -8.82
N ARG A 397 -22.37 -14.76 -8.00
CA ARG A 397 -23.76 -14.68 -8.47
C ARG A 397 -23.84 -13.51 -9.44
N ALA A 398 -23.87 -13.84 -10.73
CA ALA A 398 -24.28 -12.91 -11.75
C ALA A 398 -25.80 -12.77 -11.69
N ASP A 399 -26.30 -11.90 -10.80
CA ASP A 399 -27.66 -11.36 -10.90
C ASP A 399 -27.71 -10.44 -12.12
N ASN A 400 -27.74 -11.08 -13.28
CA ASN A 400 -27.89 -10.51 -14.62
C ASN A 400 -29.33 -10.75 -15.11
N THR A 401 -30.29 -10.70 -14.18
CA THR A 401 -31.72 -10.66 -14.45
C THR A 401 -32.02 -9.40 -15.24
N ARG A 402 -32.42 -9.56 -16.51
CA ARG A 402 -32.93 -8.47 -17.34
C ARG A 402 -34.26 -7.98 -16.75
N PHE A 403 -34.32 -6.72 -16.37
CA PHE A 403 -35.48 -5.82 -16.50
C PHE A 403 -34.94 -4.40 -16.66
#